data_AF-A0A3D2A2P0-F1
#
_entry.id   AF-A0A3D2A2P0-F1
#
_cell.length_a   1.000
_cell.length_b   1.000
_cell.length_c   1.000
_cell.angle_alpha   90.00
_cell.angle_beta   90.00
_cell.angle_gamma   90.00
#
_symmetry.space_group_name_H-M   'P 1'
#
loop_
_entity.id
_entity.type
_entity.pdbx_description
1 polymer ?
#
loop_
_entity_poly.entity_id
_entity_poly.type
_entity_poly.pdbx_seq_one_letter_code
_entity_poly.pdbx_strand_id
1 'polypeptide(L)' 'MTCLYDFTAERMNGIAPAFFDIKKVLLVVHTASKCRFTPQFEGLEGLCSQ' A
#
# COMPACT_ATOMS: atom_id res chain seq x y z
N MET A 1 5.27 22.48 -2.95
CA MET A 1 5.23 21.35 -3.88
C MET A 1 5.21 20.11 -3.02
N THR A 2 4.16 19.29 -3.11
CA THR A 2 3.95 18.14 -2.23
C THR A 2 4.24 16.86 -3.00
N CYS A 3 5.04 15.98 -2.41
CA CYS A 3 5.44 14.68 -2.95
C CYS A 3 4.95 13.56 -2.03
N LEU A 4 4.87 12.33 -2.55
CA LEU A 4 4.45 11.16 -1.77
C LEU A 4 5.28 10.96 -0.48
N TYR A 5 6.54 11.37 -0.52
CA TYR A 5 7.50 11.28 0.57
C TYR A 5 7.21 12.22 1.75
N ASP A 6 6.36 13.23 1.56
CA ASP A 6 5.93 14.15 2.62
C ASP A 6 4.83 13.55 3.50
N PHE A 7 4.27 12.40 3.12
CA PHE A 7 3.18 11.76 3.85
C PHE A 7 3.70 10.65 4.78
N THR A 8 2.89 10.35 5.77
CA THR A 8 3.04 9.19 6.66
C THR A 8 1.71 8.46 6.73
N ALA A 9 1.74 7.13 6.79
CA ALA A 9 0.55 6.32 7.00
C ALA A 9 0.83 5.27 8.07
N GLU A 10 -0.14 4.98 8.93
CA GLU A 10 -0.04 3.91 9.91
C GLU A 10 -0.18 2.55 9.22
N ARG A 11 0.76 1.63 9.49
CA ARG A 11 0.62 0.22 9.09
C ARG A 11 -0.39 -0.47 9.98
N MET A 12 -0.93 -1.59 9.50
CA MET A 12 -1.83 -2.44 10.29
C MET A 12 -1.25 -2.93 11.63
N ASN A 13 0.07 -2.87 11.82
CA ASN A 13 0.74 -3.21 13.08
C ASN A 13 0.97 -2.00 14.01
N GLY A 14 0.37 -0.84 13.73
CA GLY A 14 0.47 0.37 14.55
C GLY A 14 1.77 1.17 14.37
N ILE A 15 2.67 0.75 13.47
CA ILE A 15 3.89 1.48 13.15
C ILE A 15 3.58 2.45 12.01
N ALA A 16 3.90 3.74 12.16
CA ALA A 16 3.80 4.70 11.06
C ALA A 16 5.12 4.75 10.25
N PRO A 17 5.27 3.97 9.16
CA PRO A 17 6.37 4.16 8.23
C PRO A 17 6.29 5.54 7.56
N ALA A 18 7.44 6.18 7.41
CA ALA A 18 7.58 7.27 6.46
C ALA A 18 7.67 6.69 5.04
N PHE A 19 6.95 7.29 4.08
CA PHE A 19 7.12 6.95 2.66
C PHE A 19 8.50 7.37 2.13
N PHE A 20 9.19 8.29 2.82
CA PHE A 20 10.49 8.87 2.45
C PHE A 20 11.59 7.84 2.14
N ASP A 21 11.59 6.67 2.80
CA ASP A 21 12.65 5.67 2.62
C ASP A 21 12.40 4.75 1.40
N ILE A 22 11.23 4.81 0.77
CA ILE A 22 10.86 3.89 -0.30
C ILE A 22 11.43 4.35 -1.64
N LYS A 23 12.49 3.67 -2.10
CA LYS A 23 13.16 3.91 -3.39
C LYS A 23 12.65 3.02 -4.53
N LYS A 24 11.41 2.54 -4.45
CA LYS A 24 10.78 1.62 -5.42
C LYS A 24 9.49 2.22 -5.99
N VAL A 25 9.03 1.67 -7.11
CA VAL A 25 7.69 1.96 -7.64
C VAL A 25 6.64 1.54 -6.62
N LEU A 26 5.69 2.43 -6.33
CA LEU A 26 4.64 2.24 -5.34
C LEU A 26 3.28 2.18 -6.03
N LEU A 27 2.53 1.12 -5.72
CA LEU A 27 1.12 0.98 -6.10
C LEU A 27 0.25 1.18 -4.85
N VAL A 28 -0.60 2.21 -4.86
CA VAL A 28 -1.53 2.51 -3.76
C VAL A 28 -2.92 2.03 -4.15
N VAL A 29 -3.50 1.14 -3.36
CA VAL A 29 -4.82 0.55 -3.61
C VAL A 29 -5.70 0.73 -2.39
N HIS A 30 -6.89 1.30 -2.59
CA HIS A 30 -7.94 1.27 -1.57
C HIS A 30 -8.57 -0.14 -1.54
N THR A 31 -8.51 -0.80 -0.40
CA THR A 31 -9.08 -2.15 -0.19
C THR A 31 -10.19 -2.09 0.85
N ALA A 32 -11.13 -3.04 0.77
CA ALA A 32 -12.25 -3.18 1.70
C ALA A 32 -12.43 -4.65 2.09
N SER A 33 -12.34 -4.97 3.39
CA SER A 33 -12.34 -6.34 3.91
C SER A 33 -13.72 -7.03 3.95
N LYS A 34 -14.81 -6.26 3.77
CA LYS A 34 -16.20 -6.77 3.79
C LYS A 34 -16.91 -6.65 2.45
N CYS A 35 -16.16 -6.61 1.35
CA CYS A 35 -16.71 -6.56 -0.01
C CYS A 35 -16.63 -7.94 -0.68
N ARG A 36 -17.56 -8.23 -1.60
CA ARG A 36 -17.51 -9.43 -2.49
C ARG A 36 -16.35 -9.40 -3.49
N PHE A 37 -15.60 -8.31 -3.50
CA PHE A 37 -14.34 -8.15 -4.22
C PHE A 37 -13.23 -8.48 -3.23
N THR A 38 -13.00 -9.76 -2.96
CA THR A 38 -11.78 -10.27 -2.32
C THR A 38 -10.82 -10.93 -3.32
N PRO A 39 -11.25 -11.45 -4.50
CA PRO A 39 -10.34 -12.05 -5.48
C PRO A 39 -9.21 -11.15 -5.98
N GLN A 40 -9.34 -9.82 -5.90
CA GLN A 40 -8.25 -8.92 -6.31
C GLN A 40 -7.02 -8.99 -5.39
N PHE A 41 -7.14 -9.51 -4.16
CA PHE A 41 -5.96 -9.73 -3.32
C PHE A 41 -5.01 -10.72 -3.97
N GLU A 42 -5.49 -11.83 -4.55
CA GLU A 42 -4.63 -12.79 -5.25
C GLU A 42 -3.87 -12.14 -6.41
N GLY A 43 -4.55 -11.30 -7.19
CA GLY A 43 -3.91 -10.56 -8.29
C GLY A 43 -2.85 -9.57 -7.81
N LEU A 44 -3.12 -8.87 -6.71
CA LEU A 44 -2.17 -7.92 -6.11
C LEU A 44 -0.95 -8.62 -5.51
N GLU A 45 -1.13 -9.77 -4.86
CA GLU A 45 -0.05 -10.59 -4.32
C GLU A 45 0.85 -11.13 -5.46
N GLY A 46 0.25 -11.54 -6.58
CA GLY A 46 0.98 -11.96 -7.77
C GLY A 46 1.85 -10.84 -8.36
N LEU A 47 1.34 -9.60 -8.40
CA LEU A 47 2.10 -8.43 -8.88
C LEU A 47 3.22 -8.03 -7.91
N CYS A 48 3.00 -8.16 -6.60
CA CYS A 48 4.01 -7.81 -5.58
C CYS A 48 5.16 -8.84 -5.50
N SER A 49 4.90 -10.08 -5.91
CA SER A 49 5.88 -11.17 -5.89
C SER A 49 6.81 -11.21 -7.12
N GLN A 50 6.59 -10.33 -8.10
CA GLN A 50 7.45 -10.14 -9.27
C GLN A 50 8.49 -9.04 -9.03
#